data_AF-A0A438KCV6-F1
#
_entry.id   AF-A0A438KCV6-F1
#
_cell.length_a   1.000
_cell.length_b   1.000
_cell.length_c   1.000
_cell.angle_alpha   90.00
_cell.angle_beta   90.00
_cell.angle_gamma   90.00
#
_symmetry.space_group_name_H-M   'P 1'
#
loop_
_entity.id
_entity.type
_entity.pdbx_description
1 polymer ?
#
loop_
_entity_poly.entity_id
_entity_poly.type
_entity_poly.pdbx_seq_one_letter_code
_entity_poly.pdbx_strand_id
1 'polypeptide(L)'
;MFFLSLIEHTLRLSPHLLDLPLSEAIKGELESLFLDKVVANLGLCIFVNDIRSIDGGFVFPGDSASTCILKSKIWFSYFIYLGLCHAYIFCCRKR
;
A
#
# COMPACT_ATOMS: atom_id res chain seq x y z
N MET A 1 -9.00 -0.34 -19.47
CA MET A 1 -10.09 -0.71 -18.53
C MET A 1 -9.49 -0.64 -17.12
N PHE A 2 -10.22 -0.19 -16.10
CA PHE A 2 -9.74 -0.11 -14.70
C PHE A 2 -10.67 -0.92 -13.79
N PHE A 3 -10.12 -1.54 -12.73
CA PHE A 3 -10.91 -2.13 -11.65
C PHE A 3 -10.54 -1.54 -10.30
N LEU A 4 -11.53 -1.52 -9.43
CA LEU A 4 -11.35 -1.27 -8.01
C LEU A 4 -11.09 -2.60 -7.31
N SER A 5 -9.97 -2.69 -6.60
CA SER A 5 -9.66 -3.81 -5.71
C SER A 5 -9.64 -3.32 -4.26
N LEU A 6 -9.94 -4.21 -3.31
CA LEU A 6 -9.83 -3.93 -1.89
C LEU A 6 -8.61 -4.65 -1.34
N ILE A 7 -7.73 -3.93 -0.67
CA ILE A 7 -6.46 -4.44 -0.15
C ILE A 7 -6.41 -4.16 1.35
N GLU A 8 -6.09 -5.21 2.10
CA GLU A 8 -5.73 -5.13 3.51
C GLU A 8 -4.21 -5.03 3.62
N HIS A 9 -3.72 -3.96 4.24
CA HIS A 9 -2.30 -3.68 4.38
C HIS A 9 -1.99 -3.22 5.80
N THR A 10 -0.81 -3.60 6.30
CA THR A 10 -0.33 -3.16 7.62
C THR A 10 0.70 -2.05 7.41
N LEU A 11 0.44 -0.86 7.93
CA LEU A 11 1.37 0.27 7.83
C LEU A 11 1.99 0.53 9.19
N ARG A 12 3.30 0.75 9.18
CA ARG A 12 4.01 1.32 10.32
C ARG A 12 4.07 2.81 10.09
N LEU A 13 3.34 3.58 10.89
CA LEU A 13 3.45 5.04 10.82
C LEU A 13 4.67 5.46 11.63
N SER A 14 5.48 6.32 11.01
CA SER A 14 6.54 7.02 11.71
C SER A 14 5.93 7.95 12.76
N PRO A 15 6.47 8.02 13.98
CA PRO A 15 5.95 8.89 15.03
C PRO A 15 5.99 10.38 14.65
N HIS A 16 6.85 10.76 13.69
CA HIS A 16 6.94 12.12 13.15
C HIS A 16 5.71 12.55 12.33
N LEU A 17 4.89 11.60 11.87
CA LEU A 17 3.68 11.87 11.08
C LEU A 17 2.40 11.93 11.95
N LEU A 18 2.54 11.75 13.27
CA LEU A 18 1.42 11.86 14.22
C LEU A 18 0.92 13.30 14.40
N ASP A 19 1.72 14.30 13.99
CA ASP A 19 1.35 15.71 14.03
C ASP A 19 0.32 16.07 12.93
N LEU A 20 0.21 15.25 11.89
CA LEU A 20 -0.75 15.41 10.79
C LEU A 20 -2.03 14.61 11.05
N PRO A 21 -3.18 15.00 10.45
CA PRO A 21 -4.38 14.20 10.51
C PRO A 21 -4.10 12.79 9.95
N LEU A 22 -4.46 11.75 10.72
CA LEU A 22 -4.15 10.35 10.40
C LEU A 22 -4.53 9.95 8.97
N SER A 23 -5.66 10.48 8.47
CA SER A 23 -6.11 10.25 7.09
C SER A 23 -5.11 10.71 6.04
N GLU A 24 -4.44 11.84 6.25
CA GLU A 24 -3.47 12.42 5.32
C GLU A 24 -2.13 11.71 5.42
N ALA A 25 -1.66 11.45 6.64
CA ALA A 25 -0.44 10.69 6.89
C ALA A 25 -0.51 9.28 6.27
N ILE A 26 -1.62 8.58 6.49
CA ILE A 26 -1.85 7.25 5.93
C ILE A 26 -1.91 7.29 4.40
N LYS A 27 -2.60 8.29 3.84
CA LYS A 27 -2.71 8.44 2.39
C LYS A 27 -1.34 8.66 1.74
N GLY A 28 -0.50 9.53 2.31
CA GLY A 28 0.85 9.77 1.79
C GLY A 28 1.74 8.53 1.83
N GLU A 29 1.68 7.76 2.92
CA GLU A 29 2.43 6.49 3.03
C GLU A 29 1.93 5.45 2.03
N LEU A 30 0.61 5.30 1.86
CA LEU A 30 0.01 4.40 0.87
C LEU A 30 0.38 4.80 -0.57
N GLU A 31 0.34 6.10 -0.87
CA GLU A 31 0.74 6.63 -2.17
C GLU A 31 2.21 6.31 -2.45
N SER A 32 3.12 6.56 -1.51
CA SER A 32 4.54 6.18 -1.64
C SER A 32 4.77 4.67 -1.79
N LEU A 33 3.93 3.86 -1.13
CA LEU A 33 4.04 2.41 -1.18
C LEU A 33 3.50 1.80 -2.47
N PHE A 34 2.40 2.31 -3.02
CA PHE A 34 1.67 1.68 -4.12
C PHE A 34 1.67 2.45 -5.43
N LEU A 35 1.87 3.78 -5.46
CA LEU A 35 1.93 4.52 -6.73
C LEU A 35 3.04 3.99 -7.63
N ASP A 36 2.72 3.83 -8.90
CA ASP A 36 3.62 3.34 -9.96
C ASP A 36 4.28 2.00 -9.68
N LYS A 37 3.74 1.21 -8.72
CA LYS A 37 4.24 -0.14 -8.43
C LYS A 37 3.36 -1.22 -9.03
N VAL A 38 4.02 -2.26 -9.51
CA VAL A 38 3.36 -3.48 -10.01
C VAL A 38 3.19 -4.44 -8.85
N VAL A 39 1.94 -4.74 -8.51
CA VAL A 39 1.59 -5.73 -7.49
C VAL A 39 1.30 -7.07 -8.17
N ALA A 40 1.95 -8.13 -7.67
CA ALA A 40 1.78 -9.48 -8.21
C ALA A 40 0.30 -9.88 -8.20
N ASN A 41 -0.17 -10.46 -9.30
CA ASN A 41 -1.55 -10.91 -9.52
C ASN A 41 -2.63 -9.81 -9.63
N LEU A 42 -2.28 -8.53 -9.48
CA LEU A 42 -3.23 -7.40 -9.59
C LEU A 42 -2.90 -6.46 -10.77
N GLY A 43 -1.62 -6.14 -10.98
CA GLY A 43 -1.17 -5.26 -12.07
C GLY A 43 -0.54 -3.96 -11.58
N LEU A 44 -0.60 -2.92 -12.41
CA LEU A 44 -0.03 -1.60 -12.09
C LEU A 44 -1.05 -0.78 -11.29
N CYS A 45 -0.63 -0.29 -10.12
CA CYS A 45 -1.42 0.65 -9.34
C CYS A 45 -1.25 2.07 -9.89
N ILE A 46 -2.38 2.69 -10.27
CA ILE A 46 -2.40 4.06 -10.81
C ILE A 46 -2.80 5.05 -9.72
N PHE A 47 -3.72 4.65 -8.85
CA PHE A 47 -4.28 5.54 -7.85
C PHE A 47 -4.79 4.78 -6.62
N VAL A 48 -4.47 5.28 -5.44
CA VAL A 48 -4.97 4.77 -4.17
C VAL A 48 -6.19 5.60 -3.75
N ASN A 49 -7.31 4.95 -3.50
CA ASN A 49 -8.52 5.60 -3.02
C ASN A 49 -8.54 5.64 -1.48
N ASP A 50 -9.41 6.47 -0.91
CA ASP A 50 -9.52 6.67 0.53
C ASP A 50 -9.73 5.38 1.33
N ILE A 51 -9.29 5.43 2.59
CA ILE A 51 -9.33 4.35 3.58
C ILE A 51 -10.79 4.01 3.91
N ARG A 52 -11.13 2.73 3.93
CA ARG A 52 -12.50 2.27 4.23
C ARG A 52 -12.71 2.00 5.71
N SER A 53 -11.71 1.41 6.36
CA SER A 53 -11.68 1.20 7.80
C SER A 53 -10.25 1.23 8.32
N ILE A 54 -10.08 1.86 9.47
CA ILE A 54 -8.84 1.87 10.24
C ILE A 54 -9.08 0.92 11.41
N ASP A 55 -8.46 -0.25 11.37
CA ASP A 55 -8.43 -1.14 12.51
C ASP A 55 -7.31 -0.64 13.44
N GLY A 56 -7.61 -0.51 14.73
CA GLY A 56 -6.77 0.21 15.71
C GLY A 56 -5.29 -0.19 15.68
N GLY A 57 -4.41 0.77 15.99
CA GLY A 57 -2.97 0.58 15.97
C GLY A 57 -2.46 -0.26 17.14
N PHE A 58 -1.68 -1.30 16.84
CA PHE A 58 -0.94 -2.05 17.84
C PHE A 58 0.45 -1.41 18.01
N VAL A 59 0.85 -1.16 19.25
CA VAL A 59 2.20 -0.70 19.59
C VAL A 59 2.94 -1.88 20.20
N PHE A 60 4.01 -2.32 19.54
CA PHE A 60 4.85 -3.38 20.09
C PHE A 60 5.69 -2.81 21.25
N PRO A 61 5.72 -3.45 22.43
CA PRO A 61 6.54 -3.00 23.53
C PRO A 61 8.02 -3.10 23.13
N GLY A 62 8.67 -1.95 22.96
CA GLY A 62 10.06 -1.84 22.49
C GLY A 62 10.22 -1.07 21.17
N ASP A 63 9.13 -0.83 20.43
CA ASP A 63 9.10 0.02 19.24
C ASP A 63 8.20 1.24 19.48
N SER A 64 8.70 2.44 19.20
CA SER A 64 7.91 3.69 19.34
C SER A 64 7.00 3.97 18.15
N ALA A 65 6.96 3.07 17.16
CA ALA A 65 6.13 3.19 15.97
C ALA A 65 4.78 2.47 16.15
N SER A 66 3.69 3.18 15.88
CA SER A 66 2.36 2.59 15.84
C SER A 66 2.18 1.77 14.57
N THR A 67 1.90 0.47 14.72
CA THR A 67 1.54 -0.40 13.59
C THR A 67 0.03 -0.38 13.45
N CYS A 68 -0.47 0.29 12.41
CA CYS A 68 -1.91 0.37 12.11
C CYS A 68 -2.26 -0.65 11.01
N ILE A 69 -3.32 -1.42 11.24
CA ILE A 69 -3.87 -2.33 10.23
C ILE A 69 -4.95 -1.56 9.49
N LEU A 70 -4.84 -1.50 8.16
CA LEU A 70 -5.67 -0.62 7.34
C LEU A 70 -6.30 -1.41 6.20
N LYS A 71 -7.59 -1.14 5.94
CA LYS A 71 -8.29 -1.66 4.77
C LYS A 71 -8.58 -0.50 3.83
N SER A 72 -7.87 -0.47 2.71
CA SER A 72 -7.99 0.57 1.68
C SER A 72 -8.53 -0.01 0.37
N LYS A 73 -9.14 0.84 -0.44
CA LYS A 73 -9.53 0.50 -1.81
C LYS A 73 -8.50 1.11 -2.76
N ILE A 74 -8.02 0.35 -3.72
CA ILE A 74 -6.98 0.79 -4.64
C ILE A 74 -7.43 0.48 -6.07
N TRP A 75 -7.23 1.43 -6.98
CA TRP A 75 -7.51 1.28 -8.40
C TRP A 75 -6.31 0.68 -9.10
N PHE A 76 -6.53 -0.47 -9.72
CA PHE A 76 -5.53 -1.11 -10.57
C PHE A 76 -5.95 -1.00 -12.02
N SER A 77 -4.96 -0.76 -12.87
CA SER A 77 -5.10 -1.03 -14.29
C SER A 77 -4.61 -2.44 -14.56
N TYR A 78 -5.47 -3.25 -15.17
CA TYR A 78 -5.06 -4.56 -15.66
C TYR A 78 -4.06 -4.32 -16.78
N PHE A 79 -2.79 -4.50 -16.47
CA PHE A 79 -1.79 -4.71 -17.50
C PHE A 79 -1.74 -6.23 -17.71
N ILE A 80 -2.25 -6.70 -18.84
CA ILE A 80 -2.18 -8.11 -19.24
C ILE A 80 -0.70 -8.43 -19.45
N TYR A 81 -0.01 -8.82 -18.39
CA TYR A 81 1.37 -9.32 -18.47
C TYR A 81 1.34 -10.83 -18.71
N LEU A 82 0.84 -11.25 -19.87
CA LEU A 82 0.92 -12.65 -20.28
C LEU A 82 2.36 -13.06 -20.71
N GLY A 83 3.35 -12.16 -20.67
CA GLY A 83 4.72 -12.45 -21.15
C GLY A 83 5.88 -12.07 -20.23
N LEU A 84 5.67 -11.43 -19.06
CA LEU A 84 6.76 -10.83 -18.26
C LEU A 84 6.93 -11.38 -16.84
N CYS A 85 6.11 -12.35 -16.40
CA CYS A 85 6.23 -12.95 -15.07
C CYS A 85 7.61 -13.55 -14.78
N HIS A 86 8.38 -13.97 -15.80
CA HIS A 86 9.71 -14.54 -15.57
C HIS A 86 10.83 -13.49 -15.40
N ALA A 87 10.64 -12.26 -15.88
CA ALA A 87 11.69 -11.23 -15.85
C ALA A 87 11.59 -10.29 -14.63
N TYR A 88 10.37 -9.92 -14.21
CA TYR A 88 10.19 -8.91 -13.16
C TYR A 88 10.40 -9.42 -11.73
N ILE A 89 10.15 -10.71 -11.46
CA ILE A 89 10.45 -11.33 -10.16
C ILE A 89 11.96 -11.30 -9.87
N PHE A 90 12.81 -11.33 -10.91
CA PHE A 90 14.26 -11.29 -10.74
C PHE A 90 14.78 -9.88 -10.42
N CYS A 91 14.10 -8.81 -10.83
CA CYS A 91 14.55 -7.43 -10.62
C CYS A 91 14.24 -6.92 -9.20
N CYS A 92 13.10 -7.29 -8.61
CA CYS A 92 12.73 -6.85 -7.25
C CYS A 92 13.44 -7.59 -6.10
N ARG A 93 14.21 -8.66 -6.38
CA ARG A 93 14.99 -9.38 -5.35
C ARG A 93 16.39 -8.79 -5.12
N LYS A 94 16.77 -7.74 -5.86
CA LYS A 94 18.15 -7.19 -5.88
C LYS A 94 18.25 -5.72 -5.44
N ARG A 95 17.25 -5.19 -4.73
CA ARG A 95 17.32 -3.92 -4.00
C ARG A 95 17.03 -4.14 -2.54
#